data_AF-A0A1H3W7W2-F1
#
_entry.id   AF-A0A1H3W7W2-F1
#
_cell.length_a   1.000
_cell.length_b   1.000
_cell.length_c   1.000
_cell.angle_alpha   90.00
_cell.angle_beta   90.00
_cell.angle_gamma   90.00
#
_symmetry.space_group_name_H-M   'P 1'
#
loop_
_entity.id
_entity.type
_entity.pdbx_description
1 polymer ?
#
loop_
_entity_poly.entity_id
_entity_poly.type
_entity_poly.pdbx_seq_one_letter_code
_entity_poly.pdbx_strand_id
1 'polypeptide(L)'
;MDMQEKNNDESVNNMVETKQWVMKSDLIFLGTRNTKLLVEGRSLEVDQYNSLGVKWGRQSGKFDIMDITRIERSKRTSYGAVGCLLIAALVLLENSSSILGWVVLLLSLKDLKEKLLIIQHNGGVVKIGTKDNKSVDDFINYVKQYNPNVIKNVIE
;
A
#
# COMPACT_ATOMS: atom_id res chain seq x y z
N MET A 1 19.77 -61.54 10.59
CA MET A 1 18.31 -61.73 10.46
C MET A 1 17.62 -61.00 11.60
N ASP A 2 17.17 -59.76 11.52
CA ASP A 2 17.61 -58.56 10.83
C ASP A 2 17.02 -57.43 11.68
N MET A 3 17.88 -56.59 12.26
CA MET A 3 17.49 -55.30 12.79
C MET A 3 17.19 -54.41 11.59
N GLN A 4 15.93 -54.04 11.38
CA GLN A 4 15.59 -52.99 10.44
C GLN A 4 15.54 -51.64 11.17
N GLU A 5 16.63 -50.88 11.01
CA GLU A 5 16.57 -49.44 10.88
C GLU A 5 15.69 -49.03 9.68
N LYS A 6 14.84 -48.01 9.89
CA LYS A 6 14.60 -46.85 9.00
C LYS A 6 13.43 -46.07 9.59
N ASN A 7 13.66 -44.98 10.31
CA ASN A 7 13.85 -43.62 9.79
C ASN A 7 12.84 -43.20 8.71
N ASN A 8 12.29 -42.01 8.97
CA ASN A 8 11.54 -41.12 8.08
C ASN A 8 10.02 -41.30 8.07
N ASP A 9 9.36 -40.58 8.98
CA ASP A 9 8.18 -39.79 8.61
C ASP A 9 7.98 -38.61 9.58
N GLU A 10 9.06 -37.88 9.88
CA GLU A 10 8.92 -36.47 10.23
C GLU A 10 8.61 -35.69 8.94
N SER A 11 7.37 -35.80 8.49
CA SER A 11 6.76 -34.81 7.62
C SER A 11 6.62 -33.51 8.41
N VAL A 12 7.75 -32.83 8.61
CA VAL A 12 7.78 -31.42 8.99
C VAL A 12 7.09 -30.67 7.86
N ASN A 13 5.78 -30.53 8.00
CA ASN A 13 5.00 -29.52 7.33
C ASN A 13 5.64 -28.17 7.67
N ASN A 14 6.63 -27.77 6.86
CA ASN A 14 7.06 -26.39 6.76
C ASN A 14 5.86 -25.62 6.17
N MET A 15 4.86 -25.35 7.01
CA MET A 15 3.81 -24.39 6.69
C MET A 15 4.52 -23.06 6.50
N VAL A 16 4.78 -22.72 5.25
CA VAL A 16 5.31 -21.42 4.87
C VAL A 16 4.32 -20.38 5.39
N GLU A 17 4.72 -19.66 6.45
CA GLU A 17 3.87 -18.66 7.07
C GLU A 17 3.44 -17.65 6.01
N THR A 18 2.14 -17.64 5.72
CA THR A 18 1.54 -16.77 4.71
C THR A 18 0.84 -15.64 5.43
N LYS A 19 1.32 -14.40 5.25
CA LYS A 19 0.68 -13.20 5.79
C LYS A 19 0.13 -12.35 4.68
N GLN A 20 -1.03 -11.75 4.93
CA GLN A 20 -1.69 -10.88 3.98
C GLN A 20 -2.08 -9.57 4.66
N TRP A 21 -1.74 -8.45 4.02
CA TRP A 21 -2.25 -7.13 4.37
C TRP A 21 -3.03 -6.55 3.19
N VAL A 22 -4.11 -5.84 3.48
CA VAL A 22 -4.89 -5.11 2.47
C VAL A 22 -4.90 -3.64 2.86
N MET A 23 -4.12 -2.86 2.13
CA MET A 23 -4.02 -1.42 2.31
C MET A 23 -4.98 -0.72 1.34
N LYS A 24 -5.77 0.23 1.86
CA LYS A 24 -6.76 0.98 1.07
C LYS A 24 -6.37 2.45 1.01
N SER A 25 -6.37 3.01 -0.20
CA SER A 25 -6.42 4.45 -0.39
C SER A 25 -7.77 4.85 -0.93
N ASP A 26 -8.43 5.74 -0.21
CA ASP A 26 -9.57 6.47 -0.76
C ASP A 26 -9.02 7.63 -1.59
N LEU A 27 -9.23 7.55 -2.90
CA LEU A 27 -9.09 8.67 -3.81
C LEU A 27 -10.50 9.15 -4.12
N ILE A 28 -10.90 10.29 -3.56
CA ILE A 28 -12.19 10.90 -3.93
C ILE A 28 -12.15 11.12 -5.45
N PHE A 29 -13.21 10.65 -6.13
CA PHE A 29 -13.45 10.68 -7.58
C PHE A 29 -12.72 9.64 -8.46
N LEU A 30 -11.57 9.08 -8.06
CA LEU A 30 -10.84 8.08 -8.88
C LEU A 30 -11.13 6.61 -8.51
N GLY A 31 -11.96 6.39 -7.48
CA GLY A 31 -12.24 5.07 -6.92
C GLY A 31 -11.24 4.68 -5.83
N THR A 32 -11.59 3.67 -5.05
CA THR A 32 -10.72 3.16 -3.98
C THR A 32 -9.63 2.30 -4.60
N ARG A 33 -8.37 2.71 -4.49
CA ARG A 33 -7.23 1.85 -4.86
C ARG A 33 -6.93 0.94 -3.68
N ASN A 34 -7.05 -0.36 -3.89
CA ASN A 34 -6.67 -1.38 -2.94
C ASN A 34 -5.30 -1.92 -3.33
N THR A 35 -4.43 -2.10 -2.34
CA THR A 35 -3.14 -2.77 -2.48
C THR A 35 -3.14 -3.98 -1.57
N LYS A 36 -3.07 -5.17 -2.15
CA LYS A 36 -2.86 -6.41 -1.42
C LYS A 36 -1.36 -6.67 -1.35
N LEU A 37 -0.86 -6.85 -0.12
CA LEU A 37 0.49 -7.32 0.15
C LEU A 37 0.35 -8.76 0.62
N LEU A 38 0.89 -9.70 -0.14
CA LEU A 38 0.95 -11.11 0.22
C LEU A 38 2.40 -11.48 0.47
N VAL A 39 2.71 -11.94 1.68
CA VAL A 39 4.01 -12.51 2.00
C VAL A 39 3.87 -14.01 2.13
N GLU A 40 4.69 -14.75 1.38
CA GLU A 40 4.86 -16.19 1.51
C GLU A 40 6.34 -16.47 1.82
N GLY A 41 6.62 -16.73 3.10
CA GLY A 41 7.99 -16.92 3.57
C GLY A 41 8.84 -15.65 3.44
N ARG A 42 9.68 -15.58 2.41
CA ARG A 42 10.54 -14.41 2.10
C ARG A 42 10.06 -13.60 0.90
N SER A 43 9.14 -14.14 0.13
CA SER A 43 8.63 -13.47 -1.06
C SER A 43 7.51 -12.52 -0.67
N LEU A 44 7.63 -11.25 -1.04
CA LEU A 44 6.57 -10.25 -0.98
C LEU A 44 5.99 -10.03 -2.38
N GLU A 45 4.70 -10.28 -2.51
CA GLU A 45 3.89 -9.95 -3.68
C GLU A 45 3.01 -8.73 -3.37
N VAL A 46 3.06 -7.75 -4.26
CA VAL A 46 2.29 -6.52 -4.19
C VAL A 46 1.35 -6.49 -5.36
N ASP A 47 0.05 -6.45 -5.08
CA ASP A 47 -1.01 -6.48 -6.06
C ASP A 47 -1.90 -5.24 -5.89
N GLN A 48 -1.82 -4.29 -6.82
CA GLN A 48 -2.62 -3.07 -6.78
C GLN A 48 -3.80 -3.14 -7.76
N TYR A 49 -5.00 -2.89 -7.27
CA TYR A 49 -6.23 -2.92 -8.06
C TYR A 49 -7.21 -1.81 -7.65
N ASN A 50 -7.97 -1.29 -8.61
CA ASN A 50 -9.02 -0.31 -8.34
C ASN A 50 -10.34 -1.02 -7.97
N SER A 51 -11.14 -0.45 -7.07
CA SER A 51 -12.41 -1.00 -6.60
C SER A 51 -13.49 -1.07 -7.69
N LEU A 52 -13.32 -0.34 -8.80
CA LEU A 52 -14.20 -0.40 -9.96
C LEU A 52 -14.01 -1.67 -10.80
N GLY A 53 -13.10 -2.59 -10.46
CA GLY A 53 -12.91 -3.86 -11.17
C GLY A 53 -12.35 -3.73 -12.59
N VAL A 54 -12.21 -2.51 -13.11
CA VAL A 54 -11.58 -2.21 -14.38
C VAL A 54 -10.08 -2.44 -14.23
N LYS A 55 -9.52 -3.40 -14.99
CA LYS A 55 -8.09 -3.77 -15.05
C LYS A 55 -7.18 -2.65 -15.60
N TRP A 56 -7.58 -1.39 -15.55
CA TRP A 56 -6.74 -0.27 -15.96
C TRP A 56 -5.77 0.06 -14.82
N GLY A 57 -4.48 -0.25 -15.03
CA GLY A 57 -3.41 0.08 -14.09
C GLY A 57 -3.14 -0.95 -12.99
N ARG A 58 -3.46 -2.24 -13.20
CA ARG A 58 -3.00 -3.31 -12.28
C ARG A 58 -1.49 -3.32 -12.28
N GLN A 59 -0.89 -2.94 -11.16
CA GLN A 59 0.54 -3.06 -10.92
C GLN A 59 0.75 -4.22 -9.95
N SER A 60 1.27 -5.32 -10.48
CA SER A 60 1.66 -6.51 -9.72
C SER A 60 3.18 -6.63 -9.74
N GLY A 61 3.78 -6.83 -8.58
CA GLY A 61 5.23 -7.04 -8.46
C GLY A 61 5.54 -8.04 -7.37
N LYS A 62 6.51 -8.92 -7.62
CA LYS A 62 7.00 -9.91 -6.66
C LYS A 62 8.48 -9.65 -6.42
N PHE A 63 8.89 -9.53 -5.17
CA PHE A 63 10.29 -9.32 -4.79
C PHE A 63 10.57 -9.91 -3.41
N ASP A 64 11.84 -10.15 -3.09
CA ASP A 64 12.24 -10.66 -1.78
C ASP A 64 12.21 -9.54 -0.73
N ILE A 65 11.78 -9.86 0.49
CA ILE A 65 11.83 -8.94 1.64
C ILE A 65 13.27 -8.52 1.95
N MET A 66 14.25 -9.39 1.70
CA MET A 66 15.67 -9.09 1.86
C MET A 66 16.18 -8.06 0.86
N ASP A 67 15.53 -7.91 -0.29
CA ASP A 67 15.88 -6.91 -1.31
C ASP A 67 15.36 -5.51 -0.96
N ILE A 68 14.55 -5.38 0.09
CA ILE A 68 14.07 -4.08 0.56
C ILE A 68 15.24 -3.31 1.16
N THR A 69 15.56 -2.16 0.56
CA THR A 69 16.63 -1.28 1.01
C THR A 69 16.10 -0.16 1.90
N ARG A 70 14.88 0.32 1.62
CA ARG A 70 14.26 1.43 2.36
C ARG A 70 12.74 1.27 2.43
N ILE A 71 12.18 1.60 3.60
CA ILE A 71 10.73 1.84 3.73
C ILE A 71 10.53 3.25 4.28
N GLU A 72 9.74 4.04 3.56
CA GLU A 72 9.49 5.43 3.88
C GLU A 72 8.00 5.77 3.90
N ARG A 73 7.58 6.53 4.91
CA ARG A 73 6.25 7.16 4.94
C ARG A 73 6.40 8.59 4.44
N SER A 74 5.62 8.94 3.44
CA SER A 74 5.60 10.28 2.85
C SER A 74 4.17 10.80 2.78
N LYS A 75 3.99 12.09 3.05
CA LYS A 75 2.75 12.82 2.76
C LYS A 75 2.98 13.64 1.50
N ARG A 76 2.23 13.38 0.43
CA ARG A 76 2.33 14.14 -0.82
C ARG A 76 1.01 14.82 -1.14
N THR A 77 1.08 16.00 -1.76
CA THR A 77 -0.10 16.66 -2.31
C THR A 77 -0.69 15.81 -3.44
N SER A 78 -1.98 15.45 -3.32
CA SER A 78 -2.72 14.74 -4.36
C SER A 78 -3.04 15.69 -5.50
N TYR A 79 -2.47 15.44 -6.69
CA TYR A 79 -2.77 16.24 -7.88
C TYR A 79 -4.25 16.17 -8.26
N GLY A 80 -4.92 15.04 -7.98
CA GLY A 80 -6.37 14.90 -8.18
C GLY A 80 -7.15 15.85 -7.28
N ALA A 81 -6.80 15.91 -5.99
CA ALA A 81 -7.43 16.85 -5.06
C ALA A 81 -7.17 18.32 -5.44
N VAL A 82 -5.96 18.65 -5.93
CA VAL A 82 -5.66 20.00 -6.44
C VAL A 82 -6.54 20.35 -7.64
N GLY A 83 -6.73 19.42 -8.59
CA GLY A 83 -7.63 19.64 -9.73
C GLY A 83 -9.07 19.86 -9.29
N CYS A 84 -9.57 19.08 -8.34
CA CYS A 84 -10.92 19.25 -7.78
C CYS A 84 -11.07 20.57 -7.02
N LEU A 85 -10.02 21.04 -6.32
CA LEU A 85 -10.04 22.37 -5.69
C LEU A 85 -10.19 23.49 -6.72
N LEU A 86 -9.49 23.40 -7.85
CA LEU A 86 -9.61 24.40 -8.92
C LEU A 86 -11.03 24.41 -9.52
N ILE A 87 -11.60 23.23 -9.78
CA ILE A 87 -12.97 23.10 -10.29
C ILE A 87 -13.98 23.65 -9.28
N ALA A 88 -13.85 23.30 -7.99
CA ALA A 88 -14.73 23.79 -6.95
C ALA A 88 -14.65 25.31 -6.79
N ALA A 89 -13.44 25.87 -6.88
CA ALA A 89 -13.24 27.32 -6.86
C ALA A 89 -13.92 28.00 -8.06
N LEU A 90 -13.81 27.44 -9.27
CA LEU A 90 -14.50 27.96 -10.46
C LEU A 90 -16.03 27.94 -10.29
N VAL A 91 -16.58 26.83 -9.79
CA VAL A 91 -18.04 26.71 -9.53
C VAL A 91 -18.51 27.72 -8.48
N LEU A 92 -17.73 27.94 -7.43
CA LEU A 92 -18.07 28.92 -6.38
C LEU A 92 -17.89 30.37 -6.84
N LEU A 93 -16.99 30.62 -7.78
CA LEU A 93 -16.83 31.94 -8.41
C LEU A 93 -18.01 32.28 -9.31
N GLU A 94 -18.54 31.32 -10.05
CA GLU A 94 -19.72 31.50 -10.91
C GLU A 94 -21.03 31.54 -10.09
N ASN A 95 -21.11 30.73 -9.03
CA ASN A 95 -22.28 30.64 -8.17
C ASN A 95 -21.88 30.39 -6.71
N SER A 96 -21.70 31.48 -5.96
CA SER A 96 -21.22 31.47 -4.58
C SER A 96 -22.15 30.76 -3.58
N SER A 97 -23.44 30.61 -3.93
CA SER A 97 -24.44 29.88 -3.17
C SER A 97 -24.53 28.39 -3.56
N SER A 98 -23.68 27.91 -4.46
CA SER A 98 -23.61 26.51 -4.82
C SER A 98 -23.09 25.67 -3.65
N ILE A 99 -24.02 25.04 -2.94
CA ILE A 99 -23.74 24.06 -1.86
C ILE A 99 -22.83 22.94 -2.38
N LEU A 100 -23.03 22.52 -3.64
CA LEU A 100 -22.19 21.51 -4.28
C LEU A 100 -20.74 21.98 -4.42
N GLY A 101 -20.50 23.25 -4.79
CA GLY A 101 -19.16 23.82 -4.84
C GLY A 101 -18.46 23.78 -3.49
N TRP A 102 -19.15 24.14 -2.40
CA TRP A 102 -18.61 24.08 -1.04
C TRP A 102 -18.34 22.65 -0.58
N VAL A 103 -19.22 21.70 -0.88
CA VAL A 103 -19.03 20.28 -0.55
C VAL A 103 -17.80 19.72 -1.27
N VAL A 104 -17.66 19.95 -2.58
CA VAL A 104 -16.51 19.49 -3.35
C VAL A 104 -15.22 20.16 -2.85
N LEU A 105 -15.26 21.44 -2.51
CA LEU A 105 -14.11 22.16 -1.94
C LEU A 105 -13.66 21.55 -0.61
N LEU A 106 -14.57 21.33 0.33
CA LEU A 106 -14.27 20.74 1.65
C LEU A 106 -13.75 19.31 1.53
N LEU A 107 -14.35 18.50 0.65
CA LEU A 107 -13.89 17.13 0.38
C LEU A 107 -12.49 17.12 -0.24
N SER A 108 -12.21 18.04 -1.16
CA SER A 108 -10.91 18.13 -1.83
C SER A 108 -9.82 18.64 -0.89
N LEU A 109 -10.13 19.55 0.04
CA LEU A 109 -9.20 19.97 1.09
C LEU A 109 -8.83 18.82 2.04
N LYS A 110 -9.81 17.97 2.40
CA LYS A 110 -9.59 16.81 3.27
C LYS A 110 -8.64 15.79 2.64
N ASP A 111 -8.75 15.58 1.33
CA ASP A 111 -7.93 14.63 0.57
C ASP A 111 -6.74 15.27 -0.15
N LEU A 112 -6.42 16.53 0.19
CA LEU A 112 -5.29 17.24 -0.39
C LEU A 112 -3.96 16.55 -0.09
N LYS A 113 -3.82 15.97 1.11
CA LYS A 113 -2.63 15.22 1.51
C LYS A 113 -2.88 13.72 1.41
N GLU A 114 -2.24 13.09 0.44
CA GLU A 114 -2.20 11.65 0.31
C GLU A 114 -1.05 11.08 1.15
N LYS A 115 -1.37 10.06 1.95
CA LYS A 115 -0.37 9.28 2.68
C LYS A 115 0.11 8.15 1.79
N LEU A 116 1.42 8.11 1.55
CA LEU A 116 2.10 7.14 0.72
C LEU A 116 3.10 6.35 1.56
N LEU A 117 3.07 5.03 1.41
CA LEU A 117 4.13 4.12 1.80
C LEU A 117 4.99 3.87 0.56
N ILE A 118 6.27 4.19 0.66
CA ILE A 118 7.26 4.01 -0.39
C ILE A 118 8.17 2.85 0.04
N ILE A 119 8.21 1.79 -0.76
CA ILE A 119 9.08 0.64 -0.55
C ILE A 119 10.11 0.65 -1.67
N GLN A 120 11.36 0.89 -1.33
CA GLN A 120 12.48 0.80 -2.26
C GLN A 120 13.12 -0.58 -2.13
N HIS A 121 13.33 -1.22 -3.26
CA HIS A 121 14.00 -2.51 -3.36
C HIS A 121 15.03 -2.47 -4.48
N ASN A 122 15.92 -3.48 -4.57
CA ASN A 122 16.99 -3.52 -5.57
C ASN A 122 16.49 -3.42 -7.03
N GLY A 123 15.25 -3.81 -7.29
CA GLY A 123 14.62 -3.77 -8.61
C GLY A 123 13.76 -2.53 -8.90
N GLY A 124 13.63 -1.57 -7.97
CA GLY A 124 12.81 -0.38 -8.18
C GLY A 124 12.14 0.19 -6.94
N VAL A 125 11.08 0.96 -7.16
CA VAL A 125 10.32 1.65 -6.10
C VAL A 125 8.83 1.35 -6.25
N VAL A 126 8.25 0.78 -5.20
CA VAL A 126 6.82 0.54 -5.09
C VAL A 126 6.20 1.62 -4.22
N LYS A 127 5.13 2.26 -4.73
CA LYS A 127 4.40 3.33 -4.04
C LYS A 127 3.00 2.83 -3.73
N ILE A 128 2.62 2.88 -2.46
CA ILE A 128 1.35 2.37 -1.96
C ILE A 128 0.63 3.53 -1.26
N GLY A 129 -0.48 3.98 -1.81
CA GLY A 129 -1.37 4.90 -1.10
C GLY A 129 -2.10 4.15 0.01
N THR A 130 -2.11 4.69 1.23
CA THR A 130 -2.87 4.10 2.33
C THR A 130 -3.17 5.11 3.42
N LYS A 131 -4.43 5.12 3.89
CA LYS A 131 -4.85 5.92 5.06
C LYS A 131 -4.70 5.13 6.38
N ASP A 132 -4.52 3.80 6.29
CA ASP A 132 -4.43 2.91 7.44
C ASP A 132 -3.00 2.82 7.97
N ASN A 133 -2.72 3.60 9.02
CA ASN A 133 -1.41 3.60 9.68
C ASN A 133 -1.10 2.26 10.38
N LYS A 134 -2.12 1.54 10.88
CA LYS A 134 -1.94 0.32 11.68
C LYS A 134 -1.42 -0.81 10.80
N SER A 135 -2.09 -1.07 9.67
CA SER A 135 -1.63 -2.08 8.71
C SER A 135 -0.21 -1.79 8.19
N VAL A 136 0.16 -0.51 8.05
CA VAL A 136 1.52 -0.12 7.64
C VAL A 136 2.53 -0.37 8.75
N ASP A 137 2.21 -0.06 10.00
CA ASP A 137 3.12 -0.31 11.13
C ASP A 137 3.33 -1.82 11.32
N ASP A 138 2.27 -2.62 11.22
CA ASP A 138 2.34 -4.08 11.31
C ASP A 138 3.21 -4.66 10.19
N PHE A 139 3.03 -4.20 8.94
CA PHE A 139 3.87 -4.61 7.81
C PHE A 139 5.34 -4.22 7.98
N ILE A 140 5.63 -2.98 8.41
CA ILE A 140 7.00 -2.52 8.64
C ILE A 140 7.68 -3.35 9.73
N ASN A 141 6.97 -3.61 10.83
CA ASN A 141 7.49 -4.42 11.93
C ASN A 141 7.78 -5.84 11.48
N TYR A 142 6.89 -6.42 10.66
CA TYR A 142 7.12 -7.73 10.05
C TYR A 142 8.38 -7.72 9.17
N VAL A 143 8.51 -6.78 8.22
CA VAL A 143 9.71 -6.69 7.37
C VAL A 143 11.00 -6.58 8.19
N LYS A 144 10.99 -5.77 9.27
CA LYS A 144 12.15 -5.60 10.16
C LYS A 144 12.58 -6.88 10.87
N GLN A 145 11.66 -7.80 11.15
CA GLN A 145 12.00 -9.09 11.77
C GLN A 145 12.87 -9.94 10.84
N TYR A 146 12.67 -9.84 9.53
CA TYR A 146 13.42 -10.61 8.53
C TYR A 146 14.62 -9.85 7.97
N ASN A 147 14.49 -8.54 7.80
CA ASN A 147 15.54 -7.66 7.28
C ASN A 147 15.77 -6.47 8.24
N PRO A 148 16.61 -6.64 9.28
CA PRO A 148 16.87 -5.59 10.27
C PRO A 148 17.63 -4.39 9.70
N ASN A 149 18.24 -4.52 8.51
CA ASN A 149 19.01 -3.47 7.86
C ASN A 149 18.15 -2.46 7.09
N VAL A 150 16.82 -2.65 7.03
CA VAL A 150 15.91 -1.73 6.34
C VAL A 150 15.94 -0.35 6.99
N ILE A 151 16.34 0.66 6.22
CA ILE A 151 16.36 2.05 6.65
C ILE A 151 14.92 2.57 6.72
N LYS A 152 14.49 3.01 7.91
CA LYS A 152 13.18 3.63 8.14
C LYS A 152 13.32 5.15 8.12
N ASN A 153 12.76 5.80 7.10
CA ASN A 153 12.50 7.24 7.14
C ASN A 153 11.01 7.47 7.36
N VAL A 154 10.63 7.94 8.53
CA VAL A 154 9.28 8.44 8.77
C VAL A 154 9.36 9.95 8.67
N ILE A 155 8.87 10.52 7.58
CA ILE A 155 8.65 11.96 7.51
C ILE A 155 7.19 12.17 7.94
N GLU A 156 7.01 12.55 9.21
CA GLU A 156 5.70 12.89 9.78
C GLU A 156 5.21 14.28 9.36
#